data_AF-A0A4Q3TAM0-F1
#
_entry.id   AF-A0A4Q3TAM0-F1
#
_cell.length_a   1.000
_cell.length_b   1.000
_cell.length_c   1.000
_cell.angle_alpha   90.00
_cell.angle_beta   90.00
_cell.angle_gamma   90.00
#
_symmetry.space_group_name_H-M   'P 1'
#
loop_
_entity.id
_entity.type
_entity.pdbx_description
1 polymer ?
#
loop_
_entity_poly.entity_id
_entity_poly.type
_entity_poly.pdbx_seq_one_letter_code
_entity_poly.pdbx_strand_id
1 'polypeptide(L)'
;LLKAAKEENGKQMVHTALGHIVPRRLAESVCEREGVKGKLAEVGDKVLRRLDAAVNGWTVKPVGSEGYRTAEVTLGGIATDELDQQTMAARAVPGLFVIGEAADVTGWLGGYNFQWAWSSGWAAGQVC
;
A
#
# COMPACT_ATOMS: atom_id res chain seq x y z
N LEU A 1 -14.41 2.75 20.32
CA LEU A 1 -13.64 1.73 21.09
C LEU A 1 -13.06 2.29 22.39
N LEU A 2 -12.23 3.35 22.36
CA LEU A 2 -11.60 3.87 23.59
C LEU A 2 -12.59 4.42 24.65
N LYS A 3 -13.74 4.95 24.24
CA LYS A 3 -14.80 5.37 25.18
C LYS A 3 -15.41 4.17 25.92
N ALA A 4 -15.74 3.09 25.20
CA ALA A 4 -16.25 1.87 25.81
C ALA A 4 -15.21 1.26 26.77
N ALA A 5 -13.93 1.21 26.37
CA ALA A 5 -12.85 0.76 27.25
C ALA A 5 -12.69 1.63 28.52
N LYS A 6 -13.04 2.92 28.45
CA LYS A 6 -13.03 3.84 29.59
C LYS A 6 -14.13 3.52 30.60
N GLU A 7 -15.32 3.16 30.11
CA GLU A 7 -16.45 2.74 30.93
C GLU A 7 -16.20 1.36 31.57
N GLU A 8 -15.59 0.44 30.83
CA GLU A 8 -15.29 -0.92 31.31
C GLU A 8 -14.13 -0.97 32.32
N ASN A 9 -13.01 -0.33 32.02
CA ASN A 9 -11.85 -0.29 32.91
C ASN A 9 -11.04 0.99 32.73
N GLY A 10 -11.55 2.10 33.26
CA GLY A 10 -10.87 3.40 33.21
C GLY A 10 -9.56 3.47 34.01
N LYS A 11 -9.26 2.52 34.90
CA LYS A 11 -8.03 2.53 35.73
C LYS A 11 -6.78 2.12 34.95
N GLN A 12 -6.93 1.46 33.82
CA GLN A 12 -5.81 1.08 32.97
C GLN A 12 -5.17 2.30 32.30
N MET A 13 -3.91 2.18 31.90
CA MET A 13 -3.21 3.24 31.17
C MET A 13 -3.81 3.41 29.77
N VAL A 14 -3.84 4.65 29.26
CA VAL A 14 -4.38 4.96 27.92
C VAL A 14 -3.72 4.15 26.80
N HIS A 15 -2.39 3.98 26.84
CA HIS A 15 -1.65 3.20 25.84
C HIS A 15 -1.92 1.69 25.97
N THR A 16 -2.21 1.19 27.18
CA THR A 16 -2.61 -0.20 27.39
C THR A 16 -3.96 -0.47 26.74
N ALA A 17 -4.94 0.41 26.94
CA ALA A 17 -6.26 0.29 26.32
C ALA A 17 -6.18 0.36 24.79
N LEU A 18 -5.38 1.27 24.24
CA LEU A 18 -5.16 1.37 22.80
C LEU A 18 -4.40 0.14 22.25
N GLY A 19 -3.50 -0.44 23.03
CA GLY A 19 -2.74 -1.65 22.69
C GLY A 19 -3.59 -2.93 22.56
N HIS A 20 -4.86 -2.90 22.97
CA HIS A 20 -5.82 -3.98 22.68
C HIS A 20 -6.44 -3.86 21.27
N ILE A 21 -6.27 -2.71 20.60
CA ILE A 21 -6.84 -2.41 19.28
C ILE A 21 -5.75 -2.43 18.21
N VAL A 22 -4.57 -1.88 18.51
CA VAL A 22 -3.41 -1.79 17.61
C VAL A 22 -2.17 -2.40 18.26
N PRO A 23 -1.12 -2.74 17.50
CA PRO A 23 0.12 -3.27 18.07
C PRO A 23 0.65 -2.37 19.19
N ARG A 24 1.08 -2.98 20.30
CA ARG A 24 1.47 -2.26 21.53
C ARG A 24 2.48 -1.12 21.28
N ARG A 25 3.52 -1.36 20.47
CA ARG A 25 4.53 -0.35 20.15
C ARG A 25 3.94 0.84 19.39
N LEU A 26 2.95 0.60 18.54
CA LEU A 26 2.22 1.66 17.85
C LEU A 26 1.35 2.45 18.83
N ALA A 27 0.64 1.77 19.74
CA ALA A 27 -0.16 2.44 20.76
C ALA A 27 0.69 3.38 21.64
N GLU A 28 1.87 2.91 22.08
CA GLU A 28 2.83 3.70 22.86
C GLU A 28 3.33 4.91 22.05
N SER A 29 3.76 4.70 20.80
CA SER A 29 4.27 5.78 19.93
C SER A 29 3.20 6.82 19.59
N VAL A 30 1.95 6.41 19.34
CA VAL A 30 0.85 7.34 19.07
C VAL A 30 0.50 8.14 20.32
N CYS A 31 0.43 7.50 21.49
CA CYS A 31 0.17 8.20 22.76
C CYS A 31 1.29 9.21 23.06
N GLU A 32 2.55 8.85 22.81
CA GLU A 32 3.69 9.75 22.95
C GLU A 32 3.61 10.95 21.99
N ARG A 33 3.39 10.70 20.69
CA ARG A 33 3.25 11.75 19.67
C ARG A 33 2.10 12.71 19.97
N GLU A 34 1.00 12.19 20.49
CA GLU A 34 -0.18 12.97 20.86
C GLU A 34 -0.10 13.58 22.27
N GLY A 35 1.00 13.35 23.01
CA GLY A 35 1.20 13.86 24.36
C GLY A 35 0.18 13.35 25.38
N VAL A 36 -0.37 12.15 25.19
CA VAL A 36 -1.39 11.57 26.08
C VAL A 36 -0.76 10.54 27.00
N LYS A 37 -0.94 10.73 28.31
CA LYS A 37 -0.40 9.87 29.37
C LYS A 37 -1.44 9.67 30.47
N GLY A 38 -1.18 8.74 31.38
CA GLY A 38 -2.03 8.50 32.55
C GLY A 38 -3.13 7.48 32.31
N LYS A 39 -4.08 7.44 33.25
CA LYS A 39 -5.17 6.47 33.24
C LYS A 39 -6.25 6.89 32.27
N LEU A 40 -6.89 5.93 31.63
CA LEU A 40 -7.94 6.18 30.64
C LEU A 40 -9.12 7.00 31.20
N ALA A 41 -9.45 6.80 32.49
CA ALA A 41 -10.46 7.57 33.22
C ALA A 41 -10.16 9.08 33.25
N GLU A 42 -8.89 9.47 33.31
CA GLU A 42 -8.41 10.84 33.44
C GLU A 42 -8.35 11.57 32.08
N VAL A 43 -8.43 10.82 30.97
CA VAL A 43 -8.36 11.37 29.61
C VAL A 43 -9.73 11.85 29.16
N GLY A 44 -9.86 13.14 28.86
CA GLY A 44 -11.11 13.73 28.39
C GLY A 44 -11.52 13.27 26.98
N ASP A 45 -12.82 13.26 26.70
CA ASP A 45 -13.40 12.78 25.44
C ASP A 45 -12.83 13.47 24.18
N LYS A 46 -12.49 14.76 24.28
CA LYS A 46 -11.85 15.49 23.19
C LYS A 46 -10.48 14.90 22.84
N VAL A 47 -9.71 14.49 23.85
CA VAL A 47 -8.39 13.86 23.68
C VAL A 47 -8.55 12.45 23.14
N LEU A 48 -9.55 11.70 23.60
CA LEU A 48 -9.86 10.37 23.05
C LEU A 48 -10.23 10.43 21.56
N ARG A 49 -11.03 11.44 21.15
CA ARG A 49 -11.31 11.68 19.73
C ARG A 49 -10.07 12.05 18.92
N ARG A 50 -9.13 12.78 19.53
CA ARG A 50 -7.85 13.09 18.87
C ARG A 50 -7.01 11.84 18.66
N LEU A 51 -6.92 10.96 19.67
CA LEU A 51 -6.24 9.65 19.53
C LEU A 51 -6.90 8.77 18.47
N ASP A 52 -8.23 8.73 18.43
CA ASP A 52 -8.99 8.01 17.40
C ASP A 52 -8.64 8.50 15.98
N ALA A 53 -8.61 9.82 15.78
CA ALA A 53 -8.19 10.42 14.52
C ALA A 53 -6.71 10.15 14.20
N ALA A 54 -5.83 10.18 15.21
CA ALA A 54 -4.39 9.94 15.01
C ALA A 54 -4.09 8.49 14.56
N VAL A 55 -4.92 7.53 14.97
CA VAL A 55 -4.79 6.12 14.56
C VAL A 55 -5.46 5.86 13.22
N ASN A 56 -6.72 6.27 13.05
CA ASN A 56 -7.52 5.92 11.88
C ASN A 56 -7.31 6.85 10.68
N GLY A 57 -6.84 8.08 10.93
CA GLY A 57 -6.53 9.09 9.91
C GLY A 57 -5.04 9.37 9.80
N TRP A 58 -4.18 8.38 10.10
CA TRP A 58 -2.74 8.59 10.13
C TRP A 58 -2.20 8.98 8.75
N THR A 59 -1.80 10.25 8.62
CA THR A 59 -1.12 10.77 7.43
C THR A 59 0.39 10.61 7.58
N VAL A 60 1.02 9.96 6.60
CA VAL A 60 2.48 9.82 6.46
C VAL A 60 2.89 10.43 5.13
N LYS A 61 3.97 11.21 5.13
CA LYS A 61 4.61 11.72 3.91
C LYS A 61 5.87 10.88 3.64
N PRO A 62 5.85 9.95 2.66
CA PRO A 62 7.06 9.24 2.26
C PRO A 62 8.12 10.22 1.74
N VAL A 63 9.39 9.92 1.99
CA VAL A 63 10.53 10.72 1.47
C VAL A 63 10.93 10.34 0.05
N GLY A 64 10.51 9.16 -0.42
CA GLY A 64 10.80 8.60 -1.74
C GLY A 64 10.52 7.10 -1.76
N SER A 65 10.79 6.45 -2.90
CA SER A 65 10.80 4.99 -3.05
C SER A 65 12.20 4.42 -2.85
N GLU A 66 12.32 3.14 -2.51
CA GLU A 66 13.61 2.46 -2.41
C GLU A 66 14.34 2.28 -3.76
N GLY A 67 13.63 2.46 -4.87
CA GLY A 67 14.17 2.38 -6.23
C GLY A 67 14.26 0.95 -6.78
N TYR A 68 14.86 0.82 -7.95
CA TYR A 68 14.81 -0.42 -8.76
C TYR A 68 15.45 -1.65 -8.12
N ARG A 69 16.35 -1.48 -7.15
CA ARG A 69 16.97 -2.63 -6.46
C ARG A 69 15.98 -3.39 -5.58
N THR A 70 14.93 -2.71 -5.10
CA THR A 70 13.86 -3.34 -4.30
C THR A 70 12.52 -3.40 -5.03
N ALA A 71 12.34 -2.65 -6.13
CA ALA A 71 11.11 -2.68 -6.89
C ALA A 71 10.84 -4.08 -7.46
N GLU A 72 9.61 -4.56 -7.33
CA GLU A 72 9.19 -5.85 -7.89
C GLU A 72 8.85 -5.76 -9.38
N VAL A 73 8.42 -4.58 -9.84
CA VAL A 73 8.04 -4.29 -11.23
C VAL A 73 8.36 -2.86 -11.63
N THR A 74 8.46 -2.64 -12.93
CA THR A 74 8.65 -1.33 -13.55
C THR A 74 7.32 -0.76 -14.03
N LEU A 75 7.02 0.48 -13.64
CA LEU A 75 5.93 1.26 -14.23
C LEU A 75 6.44 1.99 -15.47
N GLY A 76 5.65 2.00 -16.53
CA GLY A 76 6.09 2.51 -17.85
C GLY A 76 6.58 1.37 -18.75
N GLY A 77 7.17 1.74 -19.88
CA GLY A 77 7.74 0.78 -20.83
C GLY A 77 7.63 1.30 -22.26
N ILE A 78 7.67 0.37 -23.22
CA ILE A 78 7.38 0.68 -24.62
C ILE A 78 5.89 0.97 -24.76
N ALA A 79 5.58 2.12 -25.36
CA ALA A 79 4.22 2.62 -25.48
C ALA A 79 3.34 1.62 -26.25
N THR A 80 2.18 1.29 -25.67
CA THR A 80 1.31 0.22 -26.18
C THR A 80 0.52 0.62 -27.43
N ASP A 81 0.45 1.90 -27.74
CA ASP A 81 -0.09 2.44 -28.99
C ASP A 81 0.80 2.13 -30.21
N GLU A 82 2.11 2.02 -29.99
CA GLU A 82 3.09 1.60 -31.00
C GLU A 82 3.10 0.08 -31.25
N LEU A 83 2.28 -0.67 -30.52
CA LEU A 83 2.13 -2.12 -30.66
C LEU A 83 0.77 -2.48 -31.25
N ASP A 84 0.74 -3.55 -32.04
CA ASP A 84 -0.50 -4.20 -32.41
C ASP A 84 -1.06 -5.00 -31.22
N GLN A 85 -2.31 -4.75 -30.85
CA GLN A 85 -2.91 -5.26 -29.62
C GLN A 85 -3.22 -6.77 -29.66
N GLN A 86 -3.27 -7.39 -30.84
CA GLN A 86 -3.53 -8.82 -30.98
C GLN A 86 -2.24 -9.62 -31.10
N THR A 87 -1.22 -9.05 -31.75
CA THR A 87 0.00 -9.77 -32.14
C THR A 87 1.22 -9.36 -31.33
N MET A 88 1.18 -8.24 -30.62
CA MET A 88 2.33 -7.61 -29.95
C MET A 88 3.46 -7.17 -30.90
N ALA A 89 3.19 -7.11 -32.21
CA ALA A 89 4.15 -6.63 -33.21
C ALA A 89 4.31 -5.10 -33.13
N ALA A 90 5.54 -4.62 -33.26
CA ALA A 90 5.82 -3.20 -33.37
C ALA A 90 5.32 -2.64 -34.71
N ARG A 91 4.53 -1.57 -34.68
CA ARG A 91 3.92 -0.99 -35.88
C ARG A 91 4.97 -0.42 -36.85
N ALA A 92 6.02 0.18 -36.30
CA ALA A 92 7.05 0.86 -37.09
C ALA A 92 8.12 -0.08 -37.66
N VAL A 93 8.30 -1.28 -37.10
CA VAL A 93 9.39 -2.20 -37.45
C VAL A 93 8.84 -3.59 -37.70
N PRO A 94 8.62 -3.98 -38.97
CA PRO A 94 8.15 -5.31 -39.31
C PRO A 94 9.08 -6.41 -38.75
N GLY A 95 8.49 -7.42 -38.12
CA GLY A 95 9.22 -8.55 -37.52
C GLY A 95 9.76 -8.32 -36.11
N LEU A 96 9.59 -7.11 -35.55
CA LEU A 96 9.91 -6.82 -34.15
C LEU A 96 8.67 -7.00 -33.26
N PHE A 97 8.83 -7.66 -32.11
CA PHE A 97 7.76 -7.89 -31.13
C PHE A 97 8.21 -7.46 -29.73
N VAL A 98 7.26 -7.01 -28.91
CA VAL A 98 7.50 -6.61 -27.52
C VAL A 98 6.49 -7.30 -26.61
N ILE A 99 6.97 -8.06 -25.64
CA ILE A 99 6.12 -8.84 -24.72
C ILE A 99 6.52 -8.61 -23.27
N GLY A 100 5.65 -8.99 -22.35
CA GLY A 100 5.91 -8.94 -20.91
C GLY A 100 6.14 -7.52 -20.39
N GLU A 101 6.97 -7.41 -19.34
CA GLU A 101 7.21 -6.18 -18.58
C GLU A 101 7.93 -5.08 -19.39
N ALA A 102 8.45 -5.39 -20.58
CA ALA A 102 9.04 -4.38 -21.46
C ALA A 102 7.98 -3.45 -22.08
N ALA A 103 6.74 -3.93 -22.23
CA ALA A 103 5.61 -3.11 -22.66
C ALA A 103 5.10 -2.25 -21.50
N ASP A 104 4.54 -1.07 -21.81
CA ASP A 104 3.90 -0.18 -20.83
C ASP A 104 2.56 -0.74 -20.32
N VAL A 105 2.65 -1.84 -19.58
CA VAL A 105 1.56 -2.55 -18.93
C VAL A 105 2.04 -3.07 -17.58
N THR A 106 1.50 -2.51 -16.50
CA THR A 106 1.86 -2.89 -15.13
C THR A 106 0.65 -3.40 -14.37
N GLY A 107 0.69 -4.66 -13.96
CA GLY A 107 -0.33 -5.29 -13.15
C GLY A 107 -0.18 -4.98 -11.65
N TRP A 108 -1.26 -5.17 -10.90
CA TRP A 108 -1.21 -5.13 -9.43
C TRP A 108 -0.41 -6.30 -8.85
N LEU A 109 -0.04 -6.19 -7.58
CA LEU A 109 0.56 -7.29 -6.83
C LEU A 109 -0.42 -8.48 -6.78
N GLY A 110 0.11 -9.71 -6.86
CA GLY A 110 -0.69 -10.94 -6.78
C GLY A 110 -0.81 -11.72 -8.08
N GLY A 111 0.23 -11.72 -8.93
CA GLY A 111 0.33 -12.60 -10.10
C GLY A 111 -0.11 -11.99 -11.43
N TYR A 112 -0.62 -10.76 -11.46
CA TYR A 112 -1.07 -10.10 -12.68
C TYR A 112 0.06 -9.84 -13.69
N ASN A 113 1.25 -9.50 -13.21
CA ASN A 113 2.42 -9.29 -14.08
C ASN A 113 2.88 -10.59 -14.74
N PHE A 114 2.84 -11.73 -14.02
CA PHE A 114 3.06 -13.03 -14.63
C PHE A 114 1.99 -13.37 -15.66
N GLN A 115 0.71 -13.18 -15.31
CA GLN A 115 -0.39 -13.42 -16.26
C GLN A 115 -0.23 -12.59 -17.54
N TRP A 116 0.19 -11.33 -17.43
CA TRP A 116 0.50 -10.47 -18.56
C TRP A 116 1.68 -11.01 -19.39
N ALA A 117 2.77 -11.41 -18.75
CA ALA A 117 3.91 -12.01 -19.44
C ALA A 117 3.52 -13.27 -20.21
N TRP A 118 2.71 -14.15 -19.63
CA TRP A 118 2.21 -15.35 -20.31
C TRP A 118 1.29 -15.02 -21.49
N SER A 119 0.34 -14.11 -21.30
CA SER A 119 -0.66 -13.78 -22.32
C SER A 119 -0.02 -13.08 -23.52
N SER A 120 0.83 -12.08 -23.28
CA SER A 120 1.54 -11.34 -24.34
C SER A 120 2.56 -12.23 -25.07
N GLY A 121 3.29 -13.07 -24.33
CA GLY A 121 4.20 -14.05 -24.91
C GLY A 121 3.48 -15.07 -25.78
N TRP A 122 2.33 -15.57 -25.33
CA TRP A 122 1.50 -16.48 -26.13
C TRP A 122 1.01 -15.81 -27.41
N ALA A 123 0.47 -14.59 -27.32
CA ALA A 123 -0.06 -13.84 -28.46
C ALA A 123 0.99 -13.62 -29.56
N ALA A 124 2.18 -13.13 -29.19
CA ALA A 124 3.29 -12.98 -30.13
C ALA A 124 3.71 -14.34 -30.73
N GLY A 125 3.79 -15.38 -29.88
CA GLY A 125 4.19 -16.73 -30.28
C GLY A 125 3.27 -17.42 -31.30
N GLN A 126 2.03 -16.95 -31.48
CA GLN A 126 1.11 -17.51 -32.48
C GLN A 126 1.36 -17.00 -33.90
N VAL A 127 2.12 -15.92 -34.06
CA VAL A 127 2.25 -15.21 -35.34
C VAL A 127 3.69 -14.89 -35.75
N CYS A 128 4.67 -15.17 -34.89
CA CYS A 128 6.09 -14.91 -35.12
C CYS A 128 6.81 -16.01 -35.92
#